data_AF-A0A8D5G2R1-F1
#
_entry.id   AF-A0A8D5G2R1-F1
#
_cell.length_a   1.000
_cell.length_b   1.000
_cell.length_c   1.000
_cell.angle_alpha   90.00
_cell.angle_beta   90.00
_cell.angle_gamma   90.00
#
_symmetry.space_group_name_H-M   'P 1'
#
loop_
_entity.id
_entity.type
_entity.pdbx_description
1 polymer ?
#
loop_
_entity_poly.entity_id
_entity_poly.type
_entity_poly.pdbx_seq_one_letter_code
_entity_poly.pdbx_strand_id
1 'polypeptide(L)' 'MWVPEGFAHGFLVISDFAEFLYKTTDFYAPEHERCIRWDDPDLNIDWPLNGQPALPGKDKLGLSLAQSDVFA' A
#
# COMPACT_ATOMS: atom_id res chain seq x y z
N MET A 1 0.61 -13.12 7.52
CA MET A 1 1.67 -12.91 6.50
C MET A 1 2.78 -12.12 7.17
N TRP A 2 4.05 -12.41 6.87
CA TRP A 2 5.18 -11.59 7.28
C TRP A 2 5.61 -10.74 6.09
N VAL A 3 5.70 -9.42 6.30
CA VAL A 3 6.23 -8.48 5.31
C VAL A 3 7.52 -7.91 5.88
N PRO A 4 8.69 -8.25 5.33
CA PRO A 4 9.97 -7.75 5.81
C PRO A 4 10.11 -6.23 5.67
N GLU A 5 10.99 -5.64 6.48
CA GLU A 5 11.46 -4.28 6.27
C GLU A 5 12.02 -4.12 4.85
N GLY A 6 11.77 -2.96 4.23
CA GLY A 6 12.14 -2.70 2.84
C GLY A 6 11.01 -2.95 1.82
N PHE A 7 9.90 -3.57 2.22
CA PHE A 7 8.76 -3.84 1.32
C PHE A 7 7.60 -2.86 1.54
N ALA A 8 6.93 -2.49 0.45
CA ALA A 8 5.61 -1.86 0.50
C ALA A 8 4.52 -2.90 0.80
N HIS A 9 3.46 -2.48 1.50
CA HIS A 9 2.36 -3.36 1.89
C HIS A 9 1.02 -2.68 1.63
N GLY A 10 0.10 -3.39 0.98
CA GLY A 10 -1.27 -2.96 0.75
C GLY A 10 -2.21 -4.18 0.71
N PHE A 11 -3.50 -3.95 0.94
CA PHE A 11 -4.52 -4.99 0.90
C PHE A 11 -5.83 -4.46 0.30
N LEU A 12 -6.61 -5.37 -0.27
CA LEU A 12 -7.96 -5.10 -0.78
C LEU A 12 -8.97 -5.96 -0.02
N VAL A 13 -10.02 -5.32 0.49
CA VAL A 13 -11.15 -6.04 1.11
C VAL A 13 -12.07 -6.56 0.01
N ILE A 14 -12.33 -7.86 0.00
CA ILE A 14 -13.17 -8.56 -1.00
C ILE A 14 -14.53 -9.01 -0.46
N SER A 15 -14.72 -8.93 0.85
CA SER A 15 -16.01 -9.13 1.55
C SER A 15 -16.69 -7.78 1.79
N ASP A 16 -17.93 -7.79 2.29
CA ASP A 16 -18.61 -6.55 2.68
C ASP A 16 -17.82 -5.75 3.73
N PHE A 17 -17.16 -6.46 4.66
CA PHE A 17 -16.33 -5.89 5.72
C PHE A 17 -15.16 -6.81 6.07
N ALA A 18 -14.08 -6.22 6.60
CA ALA A 18 -12.95 -6.94 7.18
C ALA A 18 -12.34 -6.17 8.36
N GLU A 19 -11.89 -6.88 9.37
CA GLU A 19 -11.02 -6.35 10.43
C GLU A 19 -9.58 -6.76 10.12
N PHE A 20 -8.68 -5.79 10.07
CA PHE A 20 -7.28 -6.01 9.71
C PHE A 20 -6.38 -5.66 10.90
N LEU A 21 -5.65 -6.66 11.41
CA LEU A 21 -4.70 -6.50 12.52
C LEU A 21 -3.29 -6.87 12.06
N TYR A 22 -2.31 -6.06 12.46
CA TYR A 22 -0.89 -6.33 12.19
C TYR A 22 -0.02 -5.89 13.38
N LYS A 23 1.16 -6.49 13.47
CA LYS A 23 2.22 -6.11 14.43
C LYS A 23 3.39 -5.56 13.64
N THR A 24 4.00 -4.49 14.13
CA THR A 24 5.17 -3.86 13.51
C THR A 24 6.45 -4.21 14.28
N THR A 25 7.59 -4.15 13.60
CA THR A 25 8.92 -4.29 14.22
C THR A 25 9.47 -2.99 14.78
N ASP A 26 8.90 -1.84 14.38
CA ASP A 26 9.25 -0.52 14.88
C ASP A 26 7.99 0.38 15.08
N PHE A 27 8.19 1.55 15.68
CA PHE A 27 7.15 2.54 15.94
C PHE A 27 6.72 3.30 14.69
N TYR A 28 5.50 3.83 14.71
CA TYR A 28 4.98 4.67 13.64
C TYR A 28 5.64 6.06 13.63
N ALA A 29 6.11 6.50 12.46
CA ALA A 29 6.72 7.81 12.23
C ALA A 29 6.12 8.46 10.97
N PRO A 30 5.12 9.35 11.08
CA PRO A 30 4.40 9.93 9.93
C PRO A 30 5.30 10.69 8.94
N GLU A 31 6.36 11.32 9.42
CA GLU A 31 7.37 12.04 8.61
C GLU A 31 8.14 11.13 7.64
N HIS A 32 8.19 9.83 7.94
CA HIS A 32 8.87 8.82 7.14
C HIS A 32 7.91 7.98 6.30
N GLU A 33 6.60 8.24 6.38
CA GLU A 33 5.62 7.52 5.58
C GLU A 33 5.81 7.83 4.08
N ARG A 34 5.68 6.79 3.25
CA ARG A 34 5.67 6.88 1.78
C ARG A 34 4.52 6.04 1.24
N CYS A 35 4.02 6.41 0.07
CA CYS A 35 2.94 5.70 -0.60
C CYS A 35 3.26 5.57 -2.09
N ILE A 36 3.22 4.33 -2.59
CA ILE A 36 3.22 4.04 -4.02
C ILE A 36 1.76 3.85 -4.44
N ARG A 37 1.38 4.37 -5.61
CA ARG A 37 0.04 4.21 -6.15
C ARG A 37 -0.30 2.72 -6.32
N TRP A 38 -1.51 2.34 -5.92
CA TRP A 38 -1.95 0.95 -5.92
C TRP A 38 -2.02 0.32 -7.31
N ASP A 39 -2.25 1.13 -8.35
CA ASP A 39 -2.37 0.78 -9.76
C ASP A 39 -1.11 1.14 -10.56
N ASP A 40 0.06 1.10 -9.92
CA ASP A 40 1.33 1.37 -10.59
C ASP A 40 1.57 0.32 -11.70
N PRO A 41 1.79 0.75 -12.96
CA PRO A 41 1.95 -0.17 -14.09
C PRO A 41 3.24 -0.97 -14.05
N ASP A 42 4.29 -0.51 -13.35
CA ASP A 42 5.55 -1.24 -13.22
C ASP A 42 5.42 -2.36 -12.17
N LEU A 43 4.57 -2.15 -11.14
CA LEU A 43 4.22 -3.19 -10.17
C LEU A 43 3.23 -4.21 -10.74
N ASN A 44 2.31 -3.77 -11.60
CA ASN A 44 1.33 -4.61 -12.32
C ASN A 44 0.60 -5.63 -11.41
N ILE A 45 0.13 -5.16 -10.24
CA ILE A 45 -0.56 -6.01 -9.27
C ILE A 45 -1.98 -6.32 -9.78
N ASP A 46 -2.31 -7.60 -9.89
CA ASP A 46 -3.63 -8.07 -10.32
C ASP A 46 -4.63 -8.03 -9.16
N TRP A 47 -5.19 -6.85 -8.93
CA TRP A 47 -6.23 -6.66 -7.92
C TRP A 47 -7.59 -7.18 -8.42
N PRO A 48 -8.28 -8.07 -7.68
CA PRO A 48 -9.56 -8.64 -8.10
C PRO A 48 -10.71 -7.64 -7.87
N LEU A 49 -10.74 -6.55 -8.63
CA LEU A 49 -11.70 -5.46 -8.49
C LEU A 49 -12.40 -5.14 -9.81
N ASN A 50 -13.69 -4.81 -9.70
CA ASN A 50 -14.51 -4.35 -10.82
C ASN A 50 -14.74 -2.84 -10.67
N GLY A 51 -13.72 -2.02 -10.94
CA GLY A 51 -13.83 -0.55 -10.92
C GLY A 51 -12.70 0.16 -10.18
N GLN A 52 -13.03 1.19 -9.39
CA GLN A 52 -12.06 1.89 -8.55
C GLN A 52 -12.30 1.54 -7.08
N PRO A 53 -11.24 1.20 -6.31
CA PRO A 53 -11.38 0.95 -4.88
C PRO A 53 -11.66 2.25 -4.13
N ALA A 54 -12.30 2.13 -2.96
CA ALA A 54 -12.38 3.23 -2.01
C ALA A 54 -11.01 3.47 -1.39
N LEU A 55 -10.40 4.62 -1.68
CA LEU A 55 -9.07 4.98 -1.19
C LEU A 55 -9.12 6.16 -0.22
N PRO A 56 -8.33 6.11 0.87
CA PRO A 56 -8.01 7.28 1.67
C PRO A 56 -7.38 8.40 0.84
N GLY A 57 -7.50 9.65 1.31
CA GLY A 57 -6.96 10.81 0.59
C GLY A 57 -5.46 10.70 0.28
N LYS A 58 -4.67 10.16 1.22
CA LYS A 58 -3.23 9.95 1.04
C LYS A 58 -2.88 8.95 -0.06
N ASP A 59 -3.62 7.83 -0.13
CA ASP A 59 -3.33 6.76 -1.10
C ASP A 59 -3.71 7.14 -2.53
N LYS A 60 -4.67 8.08 -2.69
CA LYS A 60 -4.96 8.71 -3.98
C LYS A 60 -3.83 9.58 -4.52
N LEU A 61 -2.92 10.01 -3.64
CA LEU A 61 -1.77 10.85 -3.96
C LEU A 61 -0.46 10.06 -4.00
N GLY A 62 -0.54 8.72 -3.94
CA GLY A 62 0.63 7.84 -4.07
C GLY A 62 1.41 8.13 -5.36
N LEU A 63 2.73 8.11 -5.28
CA LEU A 63 3.61 8.31 -6.43
C LEU A 63 3.74 7.01 -7.24
N SER A 64 4.22 7.11 -8.48
CA SER A 64 4.68 5.92 -9.19
C SER A 64 5.90 5.32 -8.51
N LEU A 65 6.13 4.01 -8.65
CA LEU A 65 7.31 3.34 -8.09
C LEU A 65 8.60 4.04 -8.53
N ALA A 66 8.67 4.42 -9.81
CA ALA A 66 9.81 5.12 -10.39
C ALA A 66 10.09 6.51 -9.77
N GLN A 67 9.11 7.12 -9.09
CA GLN A 67 9.21 8.44 -8.47
C GLN A 67 9.21 8.39 -6.94
N SER A 68 8.96 7.23 -6.35
CA SER A 68 8.94 7.05 -4.90
C SER A 68 10.36 6.98 -4.33
N ASP A 69 10.52 7.44 -3.10
CA ASP A 69 11.70 7.14 -2.30
C ASP A 69 11.72 5.63 -2.03
N VAL A 70 12.80 4.94 -2.43
CA VAL A 70 12.98 3.49 -2.26
C VAL A 70 14.19 3.19 -1.37
N PHE A 71 14.16 2.01 -0.75
CA PHE A 71 15.32 1.48 -0.05
C PHE A 71 16.45 1.15 -1.04
N ALA A 72 17.71 1.32 -0.60
CA ALA A 72 18.92 1.03 -1.38
C ALA A 72 19.27 -0.46 -1.39
#